data_AF-A0A090EYW2-F1
#
_entry.id   AF-A0A090EYW2-F1
#
_cell.length_a   1.000
_cell.length_b   1.000
_cell.length_c   1.000
_cell.angle_alpha   90.00
_cell.angle_beta   90.00
_cell.angle_gamma   90.00
#
_symmetry.space_group_name_H-M   'P 1'
#
loop_
_entity.id
_entity.type
_entity.pdbx_description
1 polymer ?
#
loop_
_entity_poly.entity_id
_entity_poly.type
_entity_poly.pdbx_seq_one_letter_code
_entity_poly.pdbx_strand_id
1 'polypeptide(L)'
;MNTARFLVMAGTLSVVPFLSAAASLNGMNEVGAALLACWTPPANSDNSSVTLSFSFKRDGTLIGPPKTTAIHVGGDDKARKAYVDAAIKALNGCLPLSLSPTLAQGIAGNVFTLQFSSPKK
;
A
#
# COMPACT_ATOMS: atom_id res chain seq x y z
N MET A 1 -41.21 23.78 48.26
CA MET A 1 -40.65 24.11 46.92
C MET A 1 -39.37 23.31 46.73
N ASN A 2 -39.08 22.97 45.47
CA ASN A 2 -37.99 22.16 44.90
C ASN A 2 -38.18 20.63 44.87
N THR A 3 -38.70 20.03 43.78
CA THR A 3 -38.10 19.79 42.42
C THR A 3 -37.00 18.73 42.45
N ALA A 4 -36.84 17.83 41.49
CA ALA A 4 -37.72 17.18 40.50
C ALA A 4 -36.88 15.98 40.05
N ARG A 5 -37.49 14.79 39.97
CA ARG A 5 -36.83 13.59 39.46
C ARG A 5 -36.61 13.76 37.96
N PHE A 6 -35.35 13.73 37.52
CA PHE A 6 -35.02 13.59 36.10
C PHE A 6 -34.59 12.15 35.81
N LEU A 7 -35.35 11.53 34.92
CA LEU A 7 -35.12 10.24 34.30
C LEU A 7 -34.41 10.48 32.96
N VAL A 8 -34.04 9.39 32.27
CA VAL A 8 -33.75 9.31 30.81
C VAL A 8 -32.28 9.61 30.40
N MET A 9 -31.58 8.98 29.44
CA MET A 9 -31.81 7.97 28.35
C MET A 9 -30.57 7.05 28.28
N ALA A 10 -30.76 5.74 28.11
CA ALA A 10 -29.73 4.83 27.61
C ALA A 10 -29.72 4.88 26.07
N GLY A 11 -28.75 5.56 25.47
CA GLY A 11 -28.56 5.62 24.02
C GLY A 11 -27.49 4.63 23.57
N THR A 12 -27.89 3.52 22.94
CA THR A 12 -26.95 2.61 22.27
C THR A 12 -26.57 3.22 20.91
N LEU A 13 -25.36 3.77 20.83
CA LEU A 13 -24.73 4.15 19.56
C LEU A 13 -24.39 2.87 18.78
N SER A 14 -25.26 2.45 17.88
CA SER A 14 -24.92 1.44 16.87
C SER A 14 -23.94 2.06 15.87
N VAL A 15 -22.64 1.88 16.14
CA VAL A 15 -21.61 2.07 15.12
C VAL A 15 -21.86 1.02 14.05
N VAL A 16 -22.36 1.42 12.89
CA VAL A 16 -22.36 0.56 11.70
C VAL A 16 -20.92 0.55 11.21
N PRO A 17 -20.18 -0.57 11.31
CA PRO A 17 -18.90 -0.64 10.62
C PRO A 17 -19.24 -0.58 9.14
N PHE A 18 -18.83 0.50 8.47
CA PHE A 18 -18.68 0.46 7.02
C PHE A 18 -17.66 -0.65 6.76
N LEU A 19 -18.14 -1.86 6.45
CA LEU A 19 -17.32 -2.81 5.72
C LEU A 19 -17.09 -2.16 4.37
N SER A 20 -16.02 -1.35 4.28
CA SER A 20 -15.35 -1.10 3.02
C SER A 20 -14.89 -2.47 2.54
N ALA A 21 -15.78 -3.20 1.86
CA ALA A 21 -15.37 -4.25 0.96
C ALA A 21 -14.43 -3.53 -0.01
N ALA A 22 -13.13 -3.69 0.21
CA ALA A 22 -12.12 -3.14 -0.67
C ALA A 22 -12.49 -3.62 -2.06
N ALA A 23 -12.97 -2.70 -2.91
CA ALA A 23 -13.42 -3.04 -4.24
C ALA A 23 -12.26 -3.76 -4.93
N SER A 24 -12.54 -4.92 -5.50
CA SER A 24 -11.50 -5.72 -6.13
C SER A 24 -10.88 -4.94 -7.27
N LEU A 25 -9.55 -4.88 -7.30
CA LEU A 25 -8.78 -4.22 -8.33
C LEU A 25 -8.99 -4.95 -9.66
N ASN A 26 -9.39 -4.23 -10.70
CA ASN A 26 -9.79 -4.79 -11.98
C ASN A 26 -8.72 -4.62 -13.07
N GLY A 27 -7.70 -3.80 -12.83
CA GLY A 27 -6.62 -3.54 -13.78
C GLY A 27 -5.29 -3.17 -13.15
N MET A 28 -4.23 -3.26 -13.95
CA MET A 28 -2.87 -2.96 -13.49
C MET A 28 -2.65 -1.48 -13.11
N ASN A 29 -3.43 -0.56 -13.69
CA ASN A 29 -3.39 0.85 -13.29
C ASN A 29 -3.87 1.02 -11.83
N GLU A 30 -4.93 0.31 -11.44
CA GLU A 30 -5.45 0.32 -10.07
C GLU A 30 -4.49 -0.37 -9.11
N VAL A 31 -3.85 -1.46 -9.54
CA VAL A 31 -2.77 -2.13 -8.78
C VAL A 31 -1.61 -1.19 -8.52
N GLY A 32 -1.10 -0.51 -9.56
CA GLY A 32 -0.02 0.46 -9.41
C GLY A 32 -0.41 1.60 -8.47
N ALA A 33 -1.61 2.15 -8.61
CA ALA A 33 -2.12 3.20 -7.74
C ALA A 33 -2.26 2.74 -6.28
N ALA A 34 -2.77 1.53 -6.03
CA ALA A 34 -2.89 0.96 -4.70
C ALA A 34 -1.52 0.79 -4.03
N LEU A 35 -0.54 0.26 -4.76
CA LEU A 35 0.83 0.10 -4.26
C LEU A 35 1.51 1.44 -3.97
N LEU A 36 1.31 2.43 -4.83
CA LEU A 36 1.84 3.78 -4.61
C LEU A 36 1.11 4.53 -3.48
N ALA A 37 -0.15 4.21 -3.19
CA ALA A 37 -0.85 4.75 -2.03
C ALA A 37 -0.28 4.22 -0.70
N CYS A 38 0.30 3.01 -0.70
CA CYS A 38 1.03 2.47 0.44
C CYS A 38 2.45 3.05 0.60
N TRP A 39 2.93 3.81 -0.38
CA TRP A 39 4.28 4.37 -0.36
C TRP A 39 4.34 5.64 0.48
N THR A 40 5.25 5.65 1.45
CA THR A 40 5.64 6.87 2.17
C THR A 40 7.14 7.06 1.98
N PRO A 41 7.58 8.10 1.25
CA PRO A 41 8.98 8.35 1.01
C PRO A 41 9.70 8.67 2.34
N PRO A 42 10.91 8.15 2.57
CA PRO A 42 11.74 8.53 3.70
C PRO A 42 11.97 10.06 3.77
N ALA A 43 12.25 10.57 4.97
CA ALA A 43 12.63 11.99 5.10
C ALA A 43 13.94 12.27 4.34
N ASN A 44 14.06 13.49 3.80
CA ASN A 44 15.25 13.97 3.08
C ASN A 44 15.62 13.14 1.82
N SER A 45 14.66 12.47 1.19
CA SER A 45 14.86 11.71 -0.04
C SER A 45 14.34 12.45 -1.29
N ASP A 46 14.40 13.77 -1.33
CA ASP A 46 13.93 14.56 -2.46
C ASP A 46 14.54 14.07 -3.78
N ASN A 47 13.75 14.07 -4.86
CA ASN A 47 14.17 13.58 -6.18
C ASN A 47 14.72 12.14 -6.20
N SER A 48 14.49 11.33 -5.15
CA SER A 48 14.95 9.95 -5.09
C SER A 48 13.91 8.98 -5.67
N SER A 49 14.37 7.85 -6.20
CA SER A 49 13.51 6.77 -6.67
C SER A 49 14.19 5.40 -6.64
N VAL A 50 13.38 4.36 -6.58
CA VAL A 50 13.79 2.96 -6.70
C VAL A 50 12.77 2.22 -7.54
N THR A 51 13.23 1.40 -8.46
CA THR A 51 12.37 0.49 -9.24
C THR A 51 12.52 -0.92 -8.69
N LEU A 52 11.40 -1.51 -8.30
CA LEU A 52 11.33 -2.90 -7.86
C LEU A 52 10.68 -3.75 -8.94
N SER A 53 11.21 -4.94 -9.18
CA SER A 53 10.56 -6.00 -9.95
C SER A 53 10.03 -7.09 -9.02
N PHE A 54 8.83 -7.57 -9.31
CA PHE A 54 8.13 -8.56 -8.49
C PHE A 54 7.03 -9.25 -9.28
N SER A 55 6.49 -10.34 -8.73
CA SER A 55 5.42 -11.13 -9.34
C SER A 55 4.36 -11.43 -8.30
N PHE A 56 3.11 -11.55 -8.73
CA PHE A 56 1.99 -11.87 -7.85
C PHE A 56 1.55 -13.32 -8.00
N LYS A 57 1.02 -13.88 -6.91
CA LYS A 57 0.15 -15.05 -6.92
C LYS A 57 -1.29 -14.62 -7.20
N ARG A 58 -2.17 -15.60 -7.43
CA ARG A 58 -3.61 -15.36 -7.61
C ARG A 58 -4.29 -14.81 -6.35
N ASP A 59 -3.71 -15.02 -5.17
CA ASP A 59 -4.23 -14.53 -3.88
C ASP A 59 -3.81 -13.07 -3.58
N GLY A 60 -3.11 -12.40 -4.51
CA GLY A 60 -2.65 -11.03 -4.33
C GLY A 60 -1.40 -10.88 -3.47
N THR A 61 -0.76 -11.98 -3.03
CA THR A 61 0.56 -11.96 -2.38
C THR A 61 1.70 -12.05 -3.40
N LEU A 62 2.94 -11.80 -2.98
CA LEU A 62 4.11 -11.92 -3.86
C LEU A 62 4.54 -13.38 -4.07
N ILE A 63 5.11 -13.61 -5.25
CA ILE A 63 5.95 -14.77 -5.55
C ILE A 63 7.40 -14.37 -5.28
N GLY A 64 7.91 -14.78 -4.13
CA GLY A 64 9.29 -14.50 -3.71
C GLY A 64 9.53 -13.03 -3.34
N PRO A 65 10.78 -12.68 -2.98
CA PRO A 65 11.13 -11.32 -2.61
C PRO A 65 11.20 -10.41 -3.84
N PRO A 66 10.76 -9.14 -3.72
CA PRO A 66 10.95 -8.15 -4.76
C PRO A 66 12.44 -7.87 -4.98
N LYS A 67 12.84 -7.63 -6.23
CA LYS A 67 14.22 -7.34 -6.62
C LYS A 67 14.35 -5.89 -7.04
N THR A 68 15.43 -5.25 -6.65
CA THR A 68 15.73 -3.89 -7.11
C THR A 68 16.35 -3.92 -8.50
N THR A 69 15.77 -3.18 -9.44
CA THR A 69 16.26 -3.10 -10.83
C THR A 69 16.87 -1.76 -11.19
N ALA A 70 16.50 -0.68 -10.50
CA ALA A 70 17.11 0.63 -10.63
C ALA A 70 17.05 1.38 -9.30
N ILE A 71 18.08 2.16 -9.00
CA ILE A 71 18.16 3.01 -7.80
C ILE A 71 18.70 4.37 -8.21
N HIS A 72 17.99 5.42 -7.86
CA HIS A 72 18.45 6.79 -7.98
C HIS A 72 18.16 7.51 -6.66
N VAL A 73 19.12 7.50 -5.74
CA VAL A 73 18.95 8.08 -4.40
C VAL A 73 20.20 8.91 -4.11
N GLY A 74 20.01 10.16 -3.70
CA GLY A 74 21.11 11.03 -3.28
C GLY A 74 21.72 10.57 -1.95
N GLY A 75 22.99 10.91 -1.72
CA GLY A 75 23.68 10.60 -0.46
C GLY A 75 24.50 9.31 -0.48
N ASP A 76 24.76 8.76 0.71
CA ASP A 76 25.64 7.62 0.93
C ASP A 76 24.94 6.26 0.75
N ASP A 77 25.72 5.19 0.80
CA ASP A 77 25.26 3.81 0.65
C ASP A 77 24.17 3.44 1.68
N LYS A 78 24.25 4.04 2.88
CA LYS A 78 23.28 3.85 3.95
C LYS A 78 21.94 4.47 3.58
N ALA A 79 21.92 5.68 3.01
CA ALA A 79 20.72 6.33 2.51
C ALA A 79 20.08 5.52 1.36
N ARG A 80 20.90 5.04 0.42
CA ARG A 80 20.43 4.17 -0.67
C ARG A 80 19.77 2.91 -0.14
N LYS A 81 20.42 2.21 0.80
CA LYS A 81 19.87 1.00 1.42
C LYS A 81 18.57 1.29 2.18
N ALA A 82 18.52 2.36 2.98
CA ALA A 82 17.33 2.72 3.73
C ALA A 82 16.13 3.01 2.81
N TYR A 83 16.37 3.66 1.66
CA TYR A 83 15.33 3.94 0.66
C TYR A 83 14.79 2.66 0.00
N VAL A 84 15.68 1.73 -0.37
CA VAL A 84 15.29 0.42 -0.91
C VAL A 84 14.49 -0.38 0.12
N ASP A 85 14.99 -0.45 1.36
CA ASP A 85 14.33 -1.18 2.44
C ASP A 85 12.94 -0.61 2.74
N ALA A 86 12.79 0.73 2.69
CA ALA A 86 11.50 1.39 2.81
C ALA A 86 10.53 0.98 1.69
N ALA A 87 10.99 0.96 0.43
CA ALA A 87 10.14 0.59 -0.71
C ALA A 87 9.71 -0.89 -0.65
N ILE A 88 10.64 -1.79 -0.27
CA ILE A 88 10.32 -3.20 -0.04
C ILE A 88 9.32 -3.34 1.10
N LYS A 89 9.48 -2.59 2.19
CA LYS A 89 8.55 -2.59 3.33
C LYS A 89 7.16 -2.09 2.93
N ALA A 90 7.07 -1.01 2.16
CA ALA A 90 5.81 -0.48 1.66
C ALA A 90 5.11 -1.48 0.74
N LEU A 91 5.85 -2.08 -0.20
CA LEU A 91 5.32 -3.10 -1.09
C LEU A 91 4.77 -4.29 -0.29
N ASN A 92 5.54 -4.86 0.65
CA ASN A 92 5.08 -6.01 1.45
C ASN A 92 3.92 -5.65 2.40
N GLY A 93 3.92 -4.45 2.97
CA GLY A 93 2.86 -3.97 3.86
C GLY A 93 1.54 -3.68 3.16
N CYS A 94 1.56 -3.52 1.83
CA CYS A 94 0.37 -3.27 1.02
C CYS A 94 -0.38 -4.57 0.63
N LEU A 95 0.15 -5.73 1.02
CA LEU A 95 -0.35 -7.04 0.59
C LEU A 95 -1.15 -7.74 1.70
N PRO A 96 -2.06 -8.66 1.34
CA PRO A 96 -2.45 -9.05 -0.02
C PRO A 96 -3.28 -7.99 -0.74
N LEU A 97 -3.10 -7.85 -2.06
CA LEU A 97 -3.99 -7.03 -2.88
C LEU A 97 -5.31 -7.76 -3.15
N SER A 98 -6.44 -7.06 -2.98
CA SER A 98 -7.75 -7.57 -3.37
C SER A 98 -7.90 -7.51 -4.89
N LEU A 99 -7.43 -8.52 -5.61
CA LEU A 99 -7.53 -8.61 -7.08
C LEU A 99 -8.89 -9.19 -7.50
N SER A 100 -9.44 -8.71 -8.61
CA SER A 100 -10.61 -9.37 -9.22
C SER A 100 -10.22 -10.74 -9.79
N PRO A 101 -11.14 -11.72 -9.86
CA PRO A 101 -10.83 -13.06 -10.36
C PRO A 101 -10.20 -13.07 -11.76
N THR A 102 -10.72 -12.22 -12.65
CA THR A 102 -10.20 -12.05 -14.02
C THR A 102 -8.79 -11.49 -14.01
N LEU A 103 -8.53 -10.45 -13.20
CA LEU A 103 -7.19 -9.86 -13.09
C LEU A 103 -6.20 -10.86 -12.49
N ALA A 104 -6.57 -11.51 -11.39
CA ALA A 104 -5.74 -12.50 -10.71
C ALA A 104 -5.31 -13.65 -11.63
N GLN A 105 -6.19 -14.11 -12.52
CA GLN A 105 -5.83 -15.13 -13.52
C GLN A 105 -4.86 -14.59 -14.58
N GLY A 106 -5.04 -13.36 -15.04
CA GLY A 106 -4.19 -12.77 -16.08
C GLY A 106 -2.79 -12.37 -15.59
N ILE A 107 -2.65 -11.98 -14.32
CA ILE A 107 -1.39 -11.40 -13.82
C ILE A 107 -0.53 -12.37 -13.03
N ALA A 108 -1.09 -13.47 -12.52
CA ALA A 108 -0.34 -14.40 -11.69
C ALA A 108 0.89 -14.97 -12.42
N GLY A 109 2.05 -14.92 -11.77
CA GLY A 109 3.33 -15.40 -12.33
C GLY A 109 4.04 -14.44 -13.29
N ASN A 110 3.40 -13.33 -13.70
CA ASN A 110 4.06 -12.33 -14.54
C ASN A 110 5.00 -11.45 -13.71
N VAL A 111 6.07 -10.97 -14.32
CA VAL A 111 6.99 -10.00 -13.70
C VAL A 111 6.52 -8.59 -14.01
N PHE A 112 6.30 -7.81 -12.95
CA PHE A 112 5.96 -6.41 -13.01
C PHE A 112 7.09 -5.57 -12.45
N THR A 113 7.17 -4.32 -12.91
CA THR A 113 8.08 -3.32 -12.36
C THR A 113 7.30 -2.11 -11.91
N LEU A 114 7.58 -1.60 -10.71
CA LEU A 114 7.01 -0.37 -10.20
C LEU A 114 8.12 0.52 -9.63
N GLN A 115 8.08 1.80 -9.98
CA GLN A 115 9.00 2.81 -9.47
C GLN A 115 8.36 3.54 -8.29
N PHE A 116 9.01 3.49 -7.14
CA PHE A 116 8.68 4.24 -5.94
C PHE A 116 9.54 5.51 -5.91
N SER A 117 8.92 6.67 -6.15
CA SER A 117 9.60 7.96 -6.20
C SER A 117 9.20 8.85 -5.02
N SER A 118 10.11 9.73 -4.65
CA SER A 118 9.84 10.83 -3.75
C SER A 118 9.37 12.04 -4.56
N PRO A 119 8.61 12.96 -3.94
CA PRO A 119 8.27 14.23 -4.55
C PRO A 119 9.52 14.96 -5.04
N LYS A 120 9.34 15.72 -6.13
CA LYS A 120 10.32 16.72 -6.51
C LYS A 120 10.18 17.91 -5.58
N LYS A 121 11.31 18.49 -5.19
CA LYS A 121 11.33 19.79 -4.50
C LYS A 121 10.96 20.93 -5.44
#